data_AF-A0AAV6VA35-F1
#
_entry.id   AF-A0AAV6VA35-F1
#
_cell.length_a   1.000
_cell.length_b   1.000
_cell.length_c   1.000
_cell.angle_alpha   90.00
_cell.angle_beta   90.00
_cell.angle_gamma   90.00
#
_symmetry.space_group_name_H-M   'P 1'
#
loop_
_entity.id
_entity.type
_entity.pdbx_description
1 polymer ?
#
loop_
_entity_poly.entity_id
_entity_poly.type
_entity_poly.pdbx_seq_one_letter_code
_entity_poly.pdbx_strand_id
1 'polypeptide(L)'
;MKNYTLHKFVDLSRDANAAVIFLKTEKRNKVETHCGKKISITSSIEKYIVGVFERTSSANMIFDSLHNFFFGVDDFAKKIQFGHPYAPYCIVSFYIIFSKWIGPTLMKHRKPFELKNILIFYNFFQMIGNTYLTIKTFEGLIRFWSVRCQDYHASPEMAVLVKDFYLSLWHIYLIKYIDLLDAVFFVLRKKENQITFLHLFHHAVICIMAYIYYTHLDVAYYLLVGLAINFFIHVVMYIYYFLSAFGPHMQKYLWWKKYLTTLQM
;
A
#
# COMPACT_ATOMS: atom_id res chain seq x y z
N MET A 1 27.79 -14.34 -11.12
CA MET A 1 28.39 -13.49 -10.07
C MET A 1 29.06 -12.27 -10.71
N LYS A 2 28.37 -11.13 -10.72
CA LYS A 2 28.99 -9.79 -10.79
C LYS A 2 28.12 -8.87 -9.94
N ASN A 3 28.66 -8.41 -8.82
CA ASN A 3 28.06 -7.40 -7.95
C ASN A 3 28.09 -6.06 -8.72
N TYR A 4 26.93 -5.56 -9.13
CA TYR A 4 26.79 -4.20 -9.65
C TYR A 4 26.09 -3.35 -8.59
N THR A 5 26.92 -2.51 -7.97
CA THR A 5 26.65 -1.69 -6.79
C THR A 5 25.72 -0.51 -7.12
N LEU A 6 24.83 -0.24 -6.17
CA LEU A 6 23.80 0.81 -6.05
C LEU A 6 24.20 2.25 -6.44
N HIS A 7 25.50 2.54 -6.56
CA HIS A 7 26.02 3.90 -6.75
C HIS A 7 25.70 4.53 -8.12
N LYS A 8 25.53 3.74 -9.19
CA LYS A 8 25.23 4.29 -10.52
C LYS A 8 23.77 4.71 -10.73
N PHE A 9 22.85 4.28 -9.88
CA PHE A 9 21.41 4.60 -10.04
C PHE A 9 21.00 5.92 -9.37
N VAL A 10 21.78 6.42 -8.40
CA VAL A 10 21.52 7.70 -7.73
C VAL A 10 21.76 8.88 -8.68
N ASP A 11 22.75 8.79 -9.58
CA ASP A 11 23.05 9.85 -10.54
C ASP A 11 21.95 10.00 -11.61
N LEU A 12 21.36 8.90 -12.07
CA LEU A 12 20.27 8.90 -13.08
C LEU A 12 18.97 9.55 -12.59
N SER A 13 18.70 9.51 -11.28
CA SER A 13 17.53 10.17 -10.68
C SER A 13 17.68 11.71 -10.63
N ARG A 14 18.91 12.23 -10.57
CA ARG A 14 19.17 13.67 -10.56
C ARG A 14 18.95 14.30 -11.93
N ASP A 15 19.38 13.61 -12.99
CA ASP A 15 19.28 14.10 -14.37
C ASP A 15 17.84 14.12 -14.89
N ALA A 16 17.01 13.15 -14.48
CA ALA A 16 15.59 13.11 -14.84
C ALA A 16 14.79 14.29 -14.22
N ASN A 17 15.13 14.70 -12.99
CA ASN A 17 14.48 15.84 -12.33
C ASN A 17 14.88 17.18 -12.95
N ALA A 18 16.12 17.31 -13.47
CA ALA A 18 16.56 18.51 -14.18
C ALA A 18 15.80 18.72 -15.50
N ALA A 19 15.52 17.64 -16.24
CA ALA A 19 14.79 17.70 -17.51
C ALA A 19 13.31 18.13 -17.35
N VAL A 20 12.66 17.74 -16.26
CA VAL A 20 11.25 18.12 -15.97
C VAL A 20 11.14 19.59 -15.53
N ILE A 21 12.17 20.14 -14.88
CA ILE A 21 12.20 21.57 -14.51
C ILE A 21 12.42 22.46 -15.75
N PHE A 22 13.25 22.03 -16.70
CA PHE A 22 13.52 22.80 -17.92
C PHE A 22 12.26 22.97 -18.78
N LEU A 23 11.48 21.90 -18.98
CA LEU A 23 10.22 21.94 -19.75
C LEU A 23 9.10 22.77 -19.10
N LYS A 24 9.15 22.95 -17.77
CA LYS A 24 8.17 23.77 -17.04
C LYS A 24 8.48 25.27 -17.10
N THR A 25 9.75 25.62 -17.37
CA THR A 25 10.20 27.02 -17.44
C THR A 25 9.95 27.61 -18.83
N GLU A 26 10.03 26.80 -19.89
CA GLU A 26 9.85 27.26 -21.27
C GLU A 26 8.38 27.51 -21.66
N LYS A 27 7.42 26.86 -20.99
CA LYS A 27 5.98 27.13 -21.20
C LYS A 27 5.45 28.41 -20.53
N ARG A 28 6.27 29.15 -19.77
CA ARG A 28 5.83 30.39 -19.09
C ARG A 28 6.07 31.67 -19.90
N ASN A 29 6.78 31.62 -21.04
CA ASN A 29 7.25 32.80 -21.76
C ASN A 29 6.63 33.04 -23.16
N LYS A 30 5.42 32.54 -23.43
CA LYS A 30 4.69 32.89 -24.68
C LYS A 30 3.19 33.09 -24.46
N VAL A 31 2.82 34.26 -23.94
CA VAL A 31 1.56 34.98 -24.26
C VAL A 31 1.87 36.48 -24.20
N GLU A 32 1.77 37.15 -25.35
CA GLU A 32 2.14 38.55 -25.59
C GLU A 32 1.00 39.56 -25.30
N THR A 33 1.41 40.84 -25.28
CA THR A 33 0.72 42.10 -25.69
C THR A 33 0.11 43.07 -24.65
N HIS A 34 0.68 44.28 -24.70
CA HIS A 34 0.12 45.65 -24.63
C HIS A 34 -1.25 45.92 -23.95
N CYS A 35 -1.23 46.81 -22.93
CA CYS A 35 -2.06 48.03 -22.76
C CYS A 35 -2.41 48.33 -21.27
N GLY A 36 -2.06 49.54 -20.80
CA GLY A 36 -2.85 50.33 -19.83
C GLY A 36 -2.91 49.95 -18.34
N LYS A 37 -2.26 50.77 -17.49
CA LYS A 37 -2.50 51.07 -16.04
C LYS A 37 -3.22 50.01 -15.17
N LYS A 38 -2.52 49.54 -14.13
CA LYS A 38 -3.17 48.93 -12.95
C LYS A 38 -2.79 49.68 -11.66
N ILE A 39 -3.82 50.25 -11.05
CA ILE A 39 -3.83 50.97 -9.78
C ILE A 39 -3.62 49.97 -8.63
N SER A 40 -2.77 50.38 -7.67
CA SER A 40 -2.41 49.68 -6.44
C SER A 40 -3.59 49.54 -5.47
N ILE A 41 -4.22 48.35 -5.39
CA ILE A 41 -5.15 47.95 -4.31
C ILE A 41 -4.89 46.48 -3.88
N THR A 42 -3.68 45.95 -4.10
CA THR A 42 -3.37 44.53 -3.85
C THR A 42 -2.67 44.23 -2.52
N SER A 43 -2.32 45.22 -1.69
CA SER A 43 -1.48 44.97 -0.49
C SER A 43 -2.23 44.44 0.74
N SER A 44 -3.53 44.72 0.89
CA SER A 44 -4.31 44.24 2.06
C SER A 44 -4.93 42.85 1.86
N ILE A 45 -5.30 42.50 0.62
CA ILE A 45 -5.85 41.17 0.29
C ILE A 45 -4.74 40.13 0.25
N GLU A 46 -3.54 40.45 -0.25
CA GLU A 46 -2.38 39.55 -0.20
C GLU A 46 -2.00 39.18 1.24
N LYS A 47 -1.97 40.15 2.16
CA LYS A 47 -1.67 39.87 3.58
C LYS A 47 -2.73 38.99 4.25
N TYR A 48 -4.00 39.15 3.88
CA TYR A 48 -5.08 38.32 4.40
C TYR A 48 -5.04 36.91 3.81
N ILE A 49 -4.73 36.77 2.52
CA ILE A 49 -4.58 35.47 1.85
C ILE A 49 -3.35 34.72 2.39
N VAL A 50 -2.22 35.40 2.60
CA VAL A 50 -1.02 34.80 3.22
C VAL A 50 -1.28 34.38 4.66
N GLY A 51 -2.02 35.19 5.45
CA GLY A 51 -2.42 34.82 6.82
C GLY A 51 -3.41 33.64 6.90
N VAL A 52 -4.24 33.44 5.87
CA VAL A 52 -5.11 32.24 5.73
C VAL A 52 -4.29 31.03 5.22
N PHE A 53 -3.24 31.25 4.42
CA PHE A 53 -2.33 30.22 3.93
C PHE A 53 -1.41 29.67 5.03
N GLU A 54 -0.99 30.51 5.99
CA GLU A 54 -0.20 30.06 7.14
C GLU A 54 -1.02 29.19 8.12
N ARG A 55 -2.32 29.48 8.28
CA ARG A 55 -3.21 28.67 9.14
C ARG A 55 -3.61 27.31 8.52
N THR A 56 -3.33 27.10 7.22
CA THR A 56 -3.51 25.83 6.49
C THR A 56 -2.22 25.01 6.33
N SER A 57 -1.09 25.49 6.87
CA SER A 57 0.23 24.87 6.72
C SER A 57 0.34 23.44 7.30
N SER A 58 -0.25 23.18 8.46
CA SER A 58 -0.14 21.88 9.15
C SER A 58 -1.04 20.79 8.57
N ALA A 59 -2.23 21.14 8.08
CA ALA A 59 -3.11 20.20 7.37
C ALA A 59 -2.52 19.78 6.01
N ASN A 60 -1.91 20.74 5.31
CA ASN A 60 -1.19 20.47 4.07
C ASN A 60 0.03 19.57 4.33
N MET A 61 0.78 19.80 5.43
CA MET A 61 1.93 18.96 5.77
C MET A 61 1.58 17.49 6.08
N ILE A 62 0.47 17.25 6.79
CA ILE A 62 0.02 15.88 7.09
C ILE A 62 -0.52 15.22 5.82
N PHE A 63 -1.31 15.95 5.02
CA PHE A 63 -1.81 15.45 3.75
C PHE A 63 -0.66 15.11 2.79
N ASP A 64 0.33 15.99 2.68
CA ASP A 64 1.52 15.77 1.85
C ASP A 64 2.34 14.58 2.36
N SER A 65 2.46 14.43 3.68
CA SER A 65 3.13 13.27 4.29
C SER A 65 2.39 11.96 4.00
N LEU A 66 1.06 11.94 4.12
CA LEU A 66 0.24 10.77 3.78
C LEU A 66 0.26 10.48 2.27
N HIS A 67 0.18 11.51 1.44
CA HIS A 67 0.27 11.38 0.00
C HIS A 67 1.63 10.80 -0.40
N ASN A 68 2.73 11.29 0.19
CA ASN A 68 4.06 10.76 -0.05
C ASN A 68 4.23 9.34 0.52
N PHE A 69 3.59 9.03 1.64
CA PHE A 69 3.58 7.68 2.20
C PHE A 69 2.89 6.68 1.27
N PHE A 70 1.74 7.01 0.69
CA PHE A 70 1.00 6.09 -0.17
C PHE A 70 1.50 6.11 -1.62
N PHE A 71 1.76 7.29 -2.19
CA PHE A 71 2.01 7.48 -3.61
C PHE A 71 3.45 7.91 -3.94
N GLY A 72 4.27 8.22 -2.93
CA GLY A 72 5.68 8.56 -3.12
C GLY A 72 6.49 7.32 -3.43
N VAL A 73 7.08 7.25 -4.63
CA VAL A 73 7.91 6.12 -5.08
C VAL A 73 9.36 6.24 -4.55
N ASP A 74 9.65 7.25 -3.73
CA ASP A 74 10.99 7.77 -3.50
C ASP A 74 11.36 7.69 -2.01
N ASP A 75 12.66 7.48 -1.74
CA ASP A 75 13.43 7.44 -0.48
C ASP A 75 12.78 7.00 0.83
N PHE A 76 11.59 7.45 1.20
CA PHE A 76 10.95 7.13 2.47
C PHE A 76 10.62 5.64 2.63
N ALA A 77 9.90 5.04 1.67
CA ALA A 77 9.56 3.62 1.68
C ALA A 77 10.83 2.75 1.69
N LYS A 78 11.83 3.15 0.88
CA LYS A 78 13.15 2.51 0.87
C LYS A 78 13.90 2.71 2.19
N LYS A 79 13.88 3.89 2.79
CA LYS A 79 14.60 4.24 4.02
C LYS A 79 14.05 3.51 5.23
N ILE A 80 12.73 3.36 5.34
CA ILE A 80 12.12 2.54 6.40
C ILE A 80 12.59 1.09 6.27
N GLN A 81 12.54 0.55 5.05
CA GLN A 81 12.74 -0.88 4.85
C GLN A 81 14.22 -1.29 4.86
N PHE A 82 15.07 -0.57 4.14
CA PHE A 82 16.52 -0.82 4.07
C PHE A 82 17.25 -0.30 5.32
N GLY A 83 16.68 0.67 6.05
CA GLY A 83 17.21 1.14 7.32
C GLY A 83 17.05 0.10 8.45
N HIS A 84 16.01 -0.74 8.38
CA HIS A 84 15.68 -1.72 9.41
C HIS A 84 15.32 -3.09 8.84
N PRO A 85 16.30 -3.86 8.33
CA PRO A 85 16.06 -5.18 7.74
C PRO A 85 15.48 -6.20 8.73
N TYR A 86 15.64 -5.96 10.04
CA TYR A 86 15.10 -6.81 11.10
C TYR A 86 13.63 -6.50 11.46
N ALA A 87 13.10 -5.34 11.05
CA ALA A 87 11.75 -4.92 11.42
C ALA A 87 10.64 -5.89 10.98
N PRO A 88 10.64 -6.43 9.75
CA PRO A 88 9.68 -7.47 9.32
C PRO A 88 9.63 -8.67 10.27
N TYR A 89 10.79 -9.18 10.65
CA TYR A 89 10.91 -10.35 11.52
C TYR A 89 10.41 -10.03 12.93
N CYS A 90 10.77 -8.86 13.48
CA CYS A 90 10.27 -8.41 14.78
C CYS A 90 8.74 -8.27 14.79
N ILE A 91 8.15 -7.69 13.73
CA ILE A 91 6.70 -7.53 13.60
C ILE A 91 6.00 -8.89 13.54
N VAL A 92 6.50 -9.82 12.71
CA VAL A 92 5.91 -11.16 12.58
C VAL A 92 6.06 -11.98 13.86
N SER A 93 7.22 -11.91 14.53
CA SER A 93 7.42 -12.55 15.83
C SER A 93 6.46 -11.99 16.88
N PHE A 94 6.32 -10.66 16.95
CA PHE A 94 5.36 -10.02 17.83
C PHE A 94 3.92 -10.45 17.51
N TYR A 95 3.54 -10.49 16.23
CA TYR A 95 2.23 -10.96 15.79
C TYR A 95 1.93 -12.37 16.28
N ILE A 96 2.86 -13.33 16.09
CA ILE A 96 2.69 -14.72 16.55
C ILE A 96 2.55 -14.77 18.07
N ILE A 97 3.45 -14.10 18.80
CA ILE A 97 3.46 -14.05 20.27
C ILE A 97 2.16 -13.43 20.79
N PHE A 98 1.72 -12.34 20.16
CA PHE A 98 0.50 -11.65 20.52
C PHE A 98 -0.73 -12.52 20.28
N SER A 99 -0.87 -13.10 19.09
CA SER A 99 -2.03 -13.90 18.71
C SER A 99 -2.17 -15.19 19.52
N LYS A 100 -1.08 -15.81 19.96
CA LYS A 100 -1.11 -17.08 20.69
C LYS A 100 -1.03 -16.95 22.20
N TRP A 101 -0.33 -15.94 22.72
CA TRP A 101 -0.04 -15.86 24.16
C TRP A 101 -0.54 -14.56 24.79
N ILE A 102 -0.01 -13.40 24.37
CA ILE A 102 -0.27 -12.13 25.05
C ILE A 102 -1.75 -11.76 24.95
N GLY A 103 -2.28 -11.75 23.73
CA GLY A 103 -3.67 -11.38 23.44
C GLY A 103 -4.70 -12.22 24.20
N PRO A 104 -4.68 -13.56 24.07
CA PRO A 104 -5.56 -14.45 24.83
C PRO A 104 -5.45 -14.27 26.35
N THR A 105 -4.23 -14.10 26.86
CA THR A 105 -3.99 -13.88 28.30
C THR A 105 -4.62 -12.57 28.80
N LEU A 106 -4.43 -11.48 28.06
CA LEU A 106 -5.04 -10.18 28.37
C LEU A 106 -6.57 -10.22 28.31
N MET A 107 -7.12 -11.05 27.41
CA MET A 107 -8.56 -11.21 27.23
C MET A 107 -9.20 -12.22 28.18
N LYS A 108 -8.42 -13.05 28.90
CA LYS A 108 -8.93 -14.14 29.77
C LYS A 108 -10.07 -13.67 30.69
N HIS A 109 -9.85 -12.56 31.40
CA HIS A 109 -10.80 -11.99 32.36
C HIS A 109 -11.66 -10.84 31.81
N ARG A 110 -11.61 -10.57 30.51
CA ARG A 110 -12.38 -9.50 29.86
C ARG A 110 -13.54 -10.07 29.04
N LYS A 111 -14.62 -9.29 28.89
CA LYS A 111 -15.69 -9.61 27.95
C LYS A 111 -15.21 -9.35 26.51
N PRO A 112 -15.71 -10.08 25.50
CA PRO A 112 -15.35 -9.83 24.10
C PRO A 112 -15.76 -8.42 23.68
N PHE A 113 -14.89 -7.71 22.94
CA PHE A 113 -15.18 -6.36 22.50
C PHE A 113 -16.21 -6.34 21.36
N GLU A 114 -17.13 -5.37 21.40
CA GLU A 114 -18.09 -5.10 20.33
C GLU A 114 -17.48 -4.16 19.28
N LEU A 115 -16.81 -4.75 18.28
CA LEU A 115 -16.06 -4.01 17.26
C LEU A 115 -16.80 -3.90 15.92
N LYS A 116 -18.15 -3.92 15.92
CA LYS A 116 -18.95 -4.02 14.69
C LYS A 116 -18.59 -2.94 13.66
N ASN A 117 -18.65 -1.67 14.05
CA ASN A 117 -18.42 -0.55 13.13
C ASN A 117 -16.97 -0.51 12.64
N ILE A 118 -16.02 -0.82 13.53
CA ILE A 118 -14.58 -0.90 13.19
C ILE A 118 -14.37 -2.00 12.14
N LEU A 119 -14.98 -3.17 12.31
CA LEU A 119 -14.87 -4.27 11.36
C LEU A 119 -15.55 -3.96 10.02
N ILE A 120 -16.70 -3.29 10.01
CA ILE A 120 -17.34 -2.86 8.76
C ILE A 120 -16.39 -1.95 7.98
N PHE A 121 -15.83 -0.94 8.65
CA PHE A 121 -14.88 -0.02 8.03
C PHE A 121 -13.62 -0.77 7.55
N TYR A 122 -12.97 -1.52 8.44
CA TYR A 122 -11.77 -2.28 8.13
C TYR A 122 -11.96 -3.23 6.93
N ASN A 123 -13.02 -4.05 6.93
CA ASN A 123 -13.27 -4.97 5.82
C ASN A 123 -13.59 -4.24 4.51
N PHE A 124 -14.23 -3.08 4.57
CA PHE A 124 -14.51 -2.25 3.40
C PHE A 124 -13.22 -1.69 2.78
N PHE A 125 -12.32 -1.14 3.60
CA PHE A 125 -11.01 -0.65 3.11
C PHE A 125 -10.14 -1.78 2.59
N GLN A 126 -10.14 -2.92 3.27
CA GLN A 126 -9.45 -4.12 2.80
C GLN A 126 -10.00 -4.60 1.46
N MET A 127 -11.32 -4.63 1.29
CA MET A 127 -11.95 -4.98 0.01
C MET A 127 -11.51 -4.03 -1.13
N ILE A 128 -11.55 -2.71 -0.90
CA ILE A 128 -11.10 -1.73 -1.91
C ILE A 128 -9.62 -1.91 -2.22
N GLY A 129 -8.78 -2.01 -1.19
CA GLY A 129 -7.34 -2.14 -1.34
C GLY A 129 -6.93 -3.41 -2.09
N ASN A 130 -7.52 -4.55 -1.74
CA ASN A 130 -7.27 -5.81 -2.44
C ASN A 130 -7.82 -5.78 -3.89
N THR A 131 -8.91 -5.04 -4.15
CA THR A 131 -9.43 -4.87 -5.52
C THR A 131 -8.46 -4.05 -6.38
N TYR A 132 -7.96 -2.94 -5.83
CA TYR A 132 -6.93 -2.12 -6.48
C TYR A 132 -5.67 -2.95 -6.79
N LEU A 133 -5.17 -3.71 -5.81
CA LEU A 133 -3.98 -4.56 -6.00
C LEU A 133 -4.22 -5.71 -6.96
N THR A 134 -5.43 -6.28 -7.00
CA THR A 134 -5.81 -7.27 -8.01
C THR A 134 -5.65 -6.67 -9.41
N ILE A 135 -6.24 -5.51 -9.67
CA ILE A 135 -6.14 -4.84 -10.98
C ILE A 135 -4.67 -4.54 -11.33
N LYS A 136 -3.91 -3.99 -10.39
CA LYS A 136 -2.49 -3.63 -10.61
C LYS A 136 -1.60 -4.83 -10.89
N THR A 137 -1.81 -5.93 -10.18
CA THR A 137 -1.03 -7.16 -10.40
C THR A 137 -1.39 -7.82 -11.73
N PHE A 138 -2.67 -7.84 -12.13
CA PHE A 138 -3.07 -8.31 -13.47
C PHE A 138 -2.54 -7.43 -14.61
N GLU A 139 -2.63 -6.11 -14.46
CA GLU A 139 -2.05 -5.15 -15.40
C GLU A 139 -0.53 -5.36 -15.54
N GLY A 140 0.16 -5.51 -14.40
CA GLY A 140 1.58 -5.85 -14.35
C GLY A 140 1.87 -7.16 -15.09
N LEU A 141 1.12 -8.22 -14.83
CA LEU A 141 1.31 -9.53 -15.49
C LEU A 141 1.23 -9.41 -17.01
N ILE A 142 0.24 -8.70 -17.55
CA ILE A 142 0.07 -8.52 -19.00
C ILE A 142 1.24 -7.73 -19.57
N ARG A 143 1.56 -6.58 -18.96
CA ARG A 143 2.63 -5.69 -19.45
C ARG A 143 4.00 -6.36 -19.38
N PHE A 144 4.29 -7.08 -18.31
CA PHE A 144 5.55 -7.82 -18.16
C PHE A 144 5.63 -9.05 -19.06
N TRP A 145 4.50 -9.70 -19.38
CA TRP A 145 4.47 -10.77 -20.36
C TRP A 145 4.87 -10.25 -21.75
N SER A 146 4.42 -9.05 -22.14
CA SER A 146 4.74 -8.46 -23.45
C SER A 146 6.19 -7.99 -23.60
N VAL A 147 6.85 -7.57 -22.51
CA VAL A 147 8.21 -6.98 -22.57
C VAL A 147 9.32 -7.92 -22.11
N ARG A 148 8.99 -9.20 -21.87
CA ARG A 148 9.88 -10.20 -21.25
C ARG A 148 11.16 -10.49 -22.04
N CYS A 149 11.17 -10.16 -23.34
CA CYS A 149 12.29 -10.36 -24.25
C CYS A 149 12.84 -9.04 -24.83
N GLN A 150 12.50 -7.90 -24.24
CA GLN A 150 12.97 -6.59 -24.67
C GLN A 150 14.08 -6.08 -23.74
N ASP A 151 15.07 -5.37 -24.31
CA ASP A 151 16.16 -4.79 -23.53
C ASP A 151 15.62 -3.71 -22.59
N TYR A 152 15.76 -3.97 -21.28
CA TYR A 152 15.29 -3.13 -20.18
C TYR A 152 15.84 -1.69 -20.21
N HIS A 153 16.95 -1.47 -20.91
CA HIS A 153 17.67 -0.19 -20.98
C HIS A 153 17.23 0.72 -22.14
N ALA A 154 16.32 0.28 -23.01
CA ALA A 154 16.18 0.89 -24.33
C ALA A 154 15.09 1.97 -24.45
N SER A 155 14.16 2.12 -23.50
CA SER A 155 13.02 3.03 -23.70
C SER A 155 12.50 3.76 -22.45
N PRO A 156 12.04 5.02 -22.58
CA PRO A 156 11.43 5.78 -21.49
C PRO A 156 10.12 5.14 -20.98
N GLU A 157 9.42 4.35 -21.80
CA GLU A 157 8.23 3.61 -21.35
C GLU A 157 8.58 2.56 -20.28
N MET A 158 9.75 1.92 -20.37
CA MET A 158 10.19 0.95 -19.37
C MET A 158 10.48 1.60 -18.02
N ALA A 159 11.04 2.82 -17.99
CA ALA A 159 11.29 3.53 -16.74
C ALA A 159 9.98 3.83 -15.98
N VAL A 160 8.92 4.21 -16.70
CA VAL A 160 7.58 4.43 -16.12
C VAL A 160 6.99 3.14 -15.59
N LEU A 161 7.06 2.04 -16.36
CA LEU A 161 6.55 0.73 -15.95
C LEU A 161 7.22 0.24 -14.64
N VAL A 162 8.53 0.43 -14.53
CA VAL A 162 9.30 0.02 -13.35
C VAL A 162 8.93 0.86 -12.13
N LYS A 163 8.76 2.17 -12.30
CA LYS A 163 8.28 3.06 -11.24
C LYS A 163 6.89 2.62 -10.73
N ASP A 164 5.96 2.35 -11.64
CA ASP A 164 4.61 1.87 -11.29
C ASP A 164 4.64 0.52 -10.57
N PHE A 165 5.57 -0.36 -10.95
CA PHE A 165 5.74 -1.65 -10.32
C PHE A 165 6.28 -1.53 -8.89
N TYR A 166 7.28 -0.68 -8.66
CA TYR A 166 7.78 -0.37 -7.31
C TYR A 166 6.68 0.19 -6.41
N LEU A 167 5.87 1.10 -6.95
CA LEU A 167 4.74 1.65 -6.23
C LEU A 167 3.73 0.56 -5.88
N SER A 168 3.45 -0.35 -6.81
CA SER A 168 2.55 -1.50 -6.57
C SER A 168 3.11 -2.42 -5.48
N LEU A 169 4.41 -2.73 -5.50
CA LEU A 169 5.07 -3.53 -4.47
C LEU A 169 5.02 -2.89 -3.09
N TRP A 170 5.13 -1.56 -3.02
CA TRP A 170 4.94 -0.82 -1.77
C TRP A 170 3.53 -0.98 -1.21
N HIS A 171 2.50 -0.82 -2.04
CA HIS A 171 1.12 -1.04 -1.60
C HIS A 171 0.84 -2.49 -1.20
N ILE A 172 1.43 -3.46 -1.91
CA ILE A 172 1.38 -4.89 -1.56
C ILE A 172 1.98 -5.10 -0.17
N TYR A 173 3.16 -4.54 0.08
CA TYR A 173 3.79 -4.59 1.39
C TYR A 173 2.87 -4.02 2.47
N LEU A 174 2.33 -2.81 2.28
CA LEU A 174 1.43 -2.20 3.26
C LEU A 174 0.19 -3.07 3.56
N ILE A 175 -0.52 -3.55 2.54
CA ILE A 175 -1.73 -4.37 2.76
C ILE A 175 -1.43 -5.65 3.54
N LYS A 176 -0.32 -6.34 3.25
CA LYS A 176 -0.01 -7.60 3.94
C LYS A 176 0.27 -7.40 5.43
N TYR A 177 0.82 -6.24 5.81
CA TYR A 177 1.00 -5.91 7.22
C TYR A 177 -0.30 -5.46 7.88
N ILE A 178 -1.20 -4.80 7.14
CA ILE A 178 -2.55 -4.47 7.62
C ILE A 178 -3.38 -5.75 7.84
N ASP A 179 -3.21 -6.79 7.00
CA ASP A 179 -3.87 -8.10 7.16
C ASP A 179 -3.58 -8.75 8.54
N LEU A 180 -2.44 -8.41 9.18
CA LEU A 180 -2.13 -8.91 10.53
C LEU A 180 -3.14 -8.47 11.60
N LEU A 181 -3.88 -7.37 11.35
CA LEU A 181 -4.94 -6.90 12.23
C LEU A 181 -6.12 -7.88 12.33
N ASP A 182 -6.31 -8.78 11.36
CA ASP A 182 -7.36 -9.82 11.42
C ASP A 182 -7.23 -10.66 12.69
N ALA A 183 -6.02 -11.13 12.98
CA ALA A 183 -5.77 -11.90 14.19
C ALA A 183 -5.99 -11.08 15.46
N VAL A 184 -5.67 -9.78 15.42
CA VAL A 184 -5.92 -8.86 16.54
C VAL A 184 -7.41 -8.76 16.81
N PHE A 185 -8.22 -8.57 15.77
CA PHE A 185 -9.67 -8.55 15.92
C PHE A 185 -10.26 -9.88 16.39
N PHE A 186 -9.71 -11.02 15.95
CA PHE A 186 -10.13 -12.34 16.42
C PHE A 186 -9.85 -12.53 17.90
N VAL A 187 -8.67 -12.14 18.38
CA VAL A 187 -8.31 -12.16 19.81
C VAL A 187 -9.26 -11.25 20.62
N LEU A 188 -9.43 -10.00 20.21
CA LEU A 188 -10.26 -9.03 20.95
C LEU A 188 -11.74 -9.44 21.02
N ARG A 189 -12.22 -10.23 20.04
CA ARG A 189 -13.58 -10.76 20.01
C ARG A 189 -13.72 -12.14 20.65
N LYS A 190 -12.64 -12.71 21.20
CA LYS A 190 -12.58 -14.09 21.72
C LYS A 190 -13.03 -15.13 20.68
N LYS A 191 -12.61 -14.95 19.42
CA LYS A 191 -12.86 -15.86 18.30
C LYS A 191 -11.57 -16.59 17.90
N GLU A 192 -10.88 -17.14 18.90
CA GLU A 192 -9.59 -17.82 18.72
C GLU A 192 -9.68 -19.07 17.83
N ASN A 193 -10.87 -19.66 17.70
CA ASN A 193 -11.13 -20.74 16.76
C ASN A 193 -10.92 -20.34 15.29
N GLN A 194 -10.90 -19.04 14.98
CA GLN A 194 -10.56 -18.53 13.65
C GLN A 194 -9.05 -18.42 13.42
N ILE A 195 -8.23 -18.41 14.50
CA ILE A 195 -6.77 -18.33 14.45
C ILE A 195 -6.18 -19.75 14.35
N THR A 196 -6.40 -20.39 13.20
CA THR A 196 -5.85 -21.71 12.91
C THR A 196 -4.34 -21.65 12.69
N PHE A 197 -3.67 -22.81 12.72
CA PHE A 197 -2.26 -22.91 12.36
C PHE A 197 -2.01 -22.36 10.94
N LEU A 198 -2.85 -22.77 9.98
CA LEU A 198 -2.74 -22.35 8.60
C LEU A 198 -2.84 -20.83 8.45
N HIS A 199 -3.82 -20.19 9.11
CA HIS A 199 -3.95 -18.75 9.11
C HIS A 199 -2.68 -18.06 9.64
N LEU A 200 -2.20 -18.46 10.82
CA LEU A 200 -1.03 -17.83 11.43
C LEU A 200 0.25 -18.04 10.60
N PHE A 201 0.46 -19.26 10.09
CA PHE A 201 1.59 -19.61 9.25
C PHE A 201 1.57 -18.84 7.92
N HIS A 202 0.41 -18.81 7.24
CA HIS A 202 0.23 -18.09 6.00
C HIS A 202 0.52 -16.59 6.15
N HIS A 203 -0.08 -15.93 7.15
CA HIS A 203 0.14 -14.49 7.37
C HIS A 203 1.58 -14.16 7.78
N ALA A 204 2.23 -15.04 8.56
CA ALA A 204 3.65 -14.87 8.90
C ALA A 204 4.55 -14.96 7.66
N VAL A 205 4.39 -16.01 6.83
CA VAL A 205 5.21 -16.22 5.64
C VAL A 205 4.96 -15.13 4.60
N ILE A 206 3.70 -14.77 4.33
CA ILE A 206 3.39 -13.78 3.28
C ILE A 206 3.91 -12.38 3.63
N CYS A 207 3.99 -12.01 4.92
CA CYS A 207 4.57 -10.73 5.34
C CYS A 207 6.09 -10.68 5.15
N ILE A 208 6.80 -11.78 5.43
CA ILE A 208 8.23 -11.90 5.16
C ILE A 208 8.48 -11.90 3.65
N MET A 209 7.68 -12.65 2.89
CA MET A 209 7.77 -12.67 1.43
C MET A 209 7.50 -11.30 0.82
N ALA A 210 6.52 -10.53 1.33
CA ALA A 210 6.26 -9.18 0.87
C ALA A 210 7.48 -8.24 1.07
N TYR A 211 8.24 -8.41 2.15
CA TYR A 211 9.51 -7.70 2.34
C TYR A 211 10.56 -8.12 1.30
N ILE A 212 10.71 -9.43 1.06
CA ILE A 212 11.66 -9.96 0.07
C ILE A 212 11.30 -9.46 -1.34
N TYR A 213 10.02 -9.48 -1.73
CA TYR A 213 9.58 -8.99 -3.04
C TYR A 213 9.84 -7.50 -3.25
N TYR A 214 9.66 -6.69 -2.21
CA TYR A 214 9.96 -5.27 -2.31
C TYR A 214 11.47 -5.00 -2.47
N THR A 215 12.32 -5.82 -1.85
CA THR A 215 13.79 -5.66 -1.88
C THR A 215 14.44 -6.31 -3.10
N HIS A 216 13.84 -7.37 -3.65
CA HIS A 216 14.36 -8.18 -4.77
C HIS A 216 13.32 -8.25 -5.89
N LEU A 217 13.40 -7.30 -6.82
CA LEU A 217 12.44 -7.14 -7.93
C LEU A 217 12.38 -8.37 -8.85
N ASP A 218 13.53 -8.98 -9.09
CA ASP A 218 13.69 -10.17 -9.91
C ASP A 218 12.86 -11.34 -9.36
N VAL A 219 12.84 -11.50 -8.04
CA VAL A 219 12.04 -12.52 -7.35
C VAL A 219 10.54 -12.18 -7.41
N ALA A 220 10.19 -10.90 -7.22
CA ALA A 220 8.79 -10.46 -7.20
C ALA A 220 8.06 -10.76 -8.52
N TYR A 221 8.77 -10.68 -9.64
CA TYR A 221 8.24 -10.95 -10.97
C TYR A 221 7.72 -12.40 -11.13
N TYR A 222 8.50 -13.40 -10.71
CA TYR A 222 8.13 -14.81 -10.90
C TYR A 222 6.91 -15.22 -10.07
N LEU A 223 6.64 -14.48 -9.00
CA LEU A 223 5.58 -14.80 -8.02
C LEU A 223 4.37 -13.86 -8.17
N LEU A 224 4.36 -12.97 -9.16
CA LEU A 224 3.29 -12.01 -9.42
C LEU A 224 1.95 -12.70 -9.72
N VAL A 225 1.96 -13.87 -10.36
CA VAL A 225 0.76 -14.69 -10.59
C VAL A 225 0.13 -15.15 -9.27
N GLY A 226 0.96 -15.66 -8.36
CA GLY A 226 0.51 -16.09 -7.03
C GLY A 226 -0.04 -14.91 -6.22
N LEU A 227 0.60 -13.74 -6.31
CA LEU A 227 0.11 -12.51 -5.68
C LEU A 227 -1.24 -12.06 -6.27
N ALA A 228 -1.41 -12.08 -7.59
CA ALA A 228 -2.67 -11.70 -8.24
C ALA A 228 -3.84 -12.59 -7.78
N ILE A 229 -3.60 -13.91 -7.73
CA ILE A 229 -4.59 -14.87 -7.22
C ILE A 229 -4.88 -14.61 -5.73
N ASN A 230 -3.85 -14.36 -4.92
CA ASN A 230 -4.02 -14.05 -3.50
C ASN A 230 -4.90 -12.80 -3.31
N PHE A 231 -4.60 -11.69 -3.99
CA PHE A 231 -5.40 -10.47 -3.90
C PHE A 231 -6.85 -10.70 -4.34
N PHE A 232 -7.06 -11.46 -5.41
CA PHE A 232 -8.40 -11.82 -5.85
C PHE A 232 -9.17 -12.63 -4.79
N ILE A 233 -8.55 -13.66 -4.21
CA ILE A 233 -9.18 -14.44 -3.12
C ILE A 233 -9.47 -13.53 -1.91
N HIS A 234 -8.57 -12.60 -1.58
CA HIS A 234 -8.79 -11.64 -0.50
C HIS A 234 -9.94 -10.67 -0.81
N VAL A 235 -10.15 -10.25 -2.06
CA VAL A 235 -11.35 -9.47 -2.43
C VAL A 235 -12.61 -10.25 -2.07
N VAL A 236 -12.70 -11.51 -2.50
CA VAL A 236 -13.86 -12.37 -2.22
C VAL A 236 -14.03 -12.62 -0.72
N MET A 237 -12.94 -12.84 0.00
CA MET A 237 -12.93 -13.02 1.47
C MET A 237 -13.43 -11.77 2.20
N TYR A 238 -12.90 -10.58 1.87
CA TYR A 238 -13.27 -9.33 2.54
C TYR A 238 -14.68 -8.87 2.18
N ILE A 239 -15.17 -9.17 0.98
CA ILE A 239 -16.60 -9.03 0.64
C ILE A 239 -17.46 -9.87 1.60
N TYR A 240 -17.10 -11.15 1.79
CA TYR A 240 -17.80 -12.02 2.72
C TYR A 240 -17.78 -11.46 4.15
N TYR A 241 -16.61 -11.00 4.64
CA TYR A 241 -16.49 -10.45 5.99
C TYR A 241 -17.26 -9.14 6.17
N PHE A 242 -17.19 -8.24 5.20
CA PHE A 242 -17.96 -6.99 5.16
C PHE A 242 -19.47 -7.28 5.26
N LEU A 243 -19.99 -8.18 4.42
CA LEU A 243 -21.40 -8.57 4.44
C LEU A 243 -21.79 -9.25 5.77
N SER A 244 -20.91 -10.10 6.31
CA SER A 244 -21.17 -10.80 7.57
C SER A 244 -21.23 -9.87 8.79
N ALA A 245 -20.58 -8.71 8.70
CA ALA A 245 -20.51 -7.72 9.77
C ALA A 245 -21.82 -6.93 9.97
N PHE A 246 -22.72 -6.92 8.99
CA PHE A 246 -24.05 -6.30 9.12
C PHE A 246 -24.96 -7.05 10.12
N GLY A 247 -24.65 -8.31 10.41
CA GLY A 247 -25.29 -9.10 11.47
C GLY A 247 -26.08 -10.31 10.96
N PRO A 248 -26.87 -10.96 11.84
CA PRO A 248 -27.56 -12.22 11.55
C PRO A 248 -28.49 -12.16 10.34
N HIS A 249 -29.11 -11.00 10.10
CA HIS A 249 -29.97 -10.77 8.94
C HIS A 249 -29.22 -10.94 7.60
N MET A 250 -27.94 -10.59 7.53
CA MET A 250 -27.14 -10.79 6.32
C MET A 250 -26.48 -12.16 6.27
N GLN A 251 -26.09 -12.70 7.44
CA GLN A 251 -25.40 -14.00 7.54
C GLN A 251 -26.21 -15.17 6.97
N LYS A 252 -27.55 -15.13 7.05
CA LYS A 252 -28.41 -16.16 6.45
C LYS A 252 -28.25 -16.31 4.93
N TYR A 253 -27.86 -15.24 4.23
CA TYR A 253 -27.64 -15.26 2.78
C TYR A 253 -26.22 -15.72 2.40
N LEU A 254 -25.31 -15.85 3.37
CA LEU A 254 -23.90 -16.19 3.15
C LEU A 254 -23.65 -17.71 3.18
N TRP A 255 -24.47 -18.47 2.45
CA TRP A 255 -24.40 -19.94 2.38
C TRP A 255 -23.12 -20.46 1.72
N TRP A 256 -22.46 -19.63 0.92
CA TRP A 256 -21.28 -19.98 0.12
C TRP A 256 -19.94 -19.92 0.89
N LYS A 257 -19.98 -19.80 2.22
CA LYS A 257 -18.79 -19.82 3.09
C LYS A 257 -17.87 -21.02 2.82
N LYS A 258 -18.45 -22.20 2.54
CA LYS A 258 -17.68 -23.42 2.28
C LYS A 258 -16.81 -23.29 1.03
N TYR A 259 -17.35 -22.69 -0.04
CA TYR A 259 -16.60 -22.45 -1.28
C TYR A 259 -15.48 -21.43 -1.08
N LEU A 260 -15.71 -20.41 -0.23
CA LEU A 260 -14.65 -19.47 0.14
C LEU A 260 -13.48 -20.19 0.83
N THR A 261 -13.76 -21.11 1.76
CA THR A 261 -12.70 -21.90 2.40
C THR A 261 -11.98 -22.82 1.40
N THR A 262 -12.69 -23.39 0.43
CA THR A 262 -12.05 -24.16 -0.65
C THR A 262 -11.17 -23.30 -1.54
N LEU A 263 -11.57 -22.07 -1.86
CA LEU A 263 -10.75 -21.14 -2.65
C LEU A 263 -9.48 -20.67 -1.94
N GLN A 264 -9.45 -20.74 -0.60
CA GLN A 264 -8.32 -20.34 0.23
C GLN A 264 -7.28 -21.45 0.43
N MET A 265 -7.64 -22.71 0.19
CA MET A 265 -6.73 -23.86 0.27
C MET A 265 -6.07 -24.14 -1.06
#